data_AF-W4MB99-F1
#
_entry.id   AF-W4MB99-F1
#
_cell.length_a   1.000
_cell.length_b   1.000
_cell.length_c   1.000
_cell.angle_alpha   90.00
_cell.angle_beta   90.00
_cell.angle_gamma   90.00
#
_symmetry.space_group_name_H-M   'P 1'
#
loop_
_entity.id
_entity.type
_entity.pdbx_description
1 polymer ?
#
loop_
_entity_poly.entity_id
_entity_poly.type
_entity_poly.pdbx_seq_one_letter_code
_entity_poly.pdbx_strand_id
1 'polypeptide(L)'
;MSETLLEMTIALVLAQIEAQHVTPENLQAVLDSTYDTLYRLQTMEGEESTYQDMGLQGSAPAPSALPWKKSITKHTITCLECGASFKQLSRRHLHRHGLDSRSYRIKYGIPSEQPLSARAATARRRELAKSIRPWENARASRSSSKRARG
;
A
#
# COMPACT_ATOMS: atom_id res chain seq x y z
N MET A 1 -8.50 26.42 17.40
CA MET A 1 -7.54 26.56 16.31
C MET A 1 -6.59 25.39 16.45
N SER A 2 -6.42 24.55 15.42
CA SER A 2 -5.43 23.49 15.46
C SER A 2 -4.05 24.14 15.51
N GLU A 3 -3.31 23.91 16.60
CA GLU A 3 -1.92 24.37 16.72
C GLU A 3 -1.10 23.78 15.59
N THR A 4 -0.27 24.61 14.95
CA THR A 4 0.62 24.13 13.90
C THR A 4 1.73 23.28 14.53
N LEU A 5 2.23 22.28 13.80
CA LEU A 5 3.31 21.41 14.29
C LEU A 5 4.52 22.23 14.77
N LEU A 6 4.81 23.34 14.10
CA LEU A 6 5.86 24.28 14.49
C LEU A 6 5.58 24.90 15.86
N GLU A 7 4.36 25.36 16.13
CA GLU A 7 3.98 25.91 17.44
C GLU A 7 4.12 24.86 18.56
N MET A 8 3.71 23.61 18.29
CA MET A 8 3.86 22.52 19.25
C MET A 8 5.33 22.16 19.52
N THR A 9 6.18 22.13 18.49
CA THR A 9 7.62 21.88 18.66
C THR A 9 8.29 22.98 19.49
N ILE A 10 7.95 24.24 19.25
CA ILE A 10 8.51 25.37 19.99
C ILE A 10 8.13 25.29 21.47
N ALA A 11 6.85 25.04 21.78
CA ALA A 11 6.39 24.91 23.15
C ALA A 11 7.12 23.79 23.92
N LEU A 12 7.34 22.66 23.26
CA LEU A 12 7.97 21.48 23.87
C LEU A 12 9.48 21.68 24.09
N VAL A 13 10.16 22.33 23.15
CA VAL A 13 11.59 22.69 23.29
C VAL A 13 11.79 23.75 24.39
N LEU A 14 10.91 24.75 24.49
CA LEU A 14 10.96 25.74 25.58
C LEU A 14 10.80 25.08 26.95
N ALA A 15 9.83 24.17 27.10
CA ALA A 15 9.65 23.39 28.33
C ALA A 15 10.89 22.54 28.65
N GLN A 16 11.56 21.99 27.65
CA GLN A 16 12.78 21.19 27.83
C GLN A 16 14.00 22.02 28.26
N ILE A 17 14.07 23.28 27.82
CA ILE A 17 15.09 24.24 28.23
C ILE A 17 14.85 24.71 29.67
N GLU A 18 13.59 25.01 30.03
CA GLU A 18 13.21 25.35 31.42
C GLU A 18 13.48 24.21 32.40
N ALA A 19 13.34 22.96 31.94
CA ALA A 19 13.67 21.76 32.71
C ALA A 19 15.19 21.49 32.84
N GLN A 20 16.06 22.38 32.35
CA GLN A 20 17.53 22.31 32.48
C GLN A 20 18.16 21.06 31.82
N HIS A 21 17.60 20.54 30.73
CA HIS A 21 18.07 19.30 30.07
C HIS A 21 18.80 19.51 28.73
N VAL A 22 19.06 20.74 28.31
CA VAL A 22 19.65 21.02 26.99
C VAL A 22 20.93 21.84 27.11
N THR A 23 22.06 21.21 26.77
CA THR A 23 23.32 21.94 26.53
C THR A 23 23.26 22.61 25.14
N PRO A 24 23.91 23.76 24.94
CA PRO A 24 23.83 24.50 23.67
C PRO A 24 24.30 23.69 22.46
N GLU A 25 25.20 22.74 22.68
CA GLU A 25 25.70 21.79 21.66
C GLU A 25 24.63 20.82 21.17
N ASN A 26 23.67 20.47 22.03
CA ASN A 26 22.62 19.48 21.74
C ASN A 26 21.30 20.11 21.31
N LEU A 27 21.20 21.44 21.31
CA LEU A 27 19.94 22.14 21.01
C LEU A 27 19.42 21.83 19.60
N GLN A 28 20.30 21.77 18.61
CA GLN A 28 19.93 21.41 17.23
C GLN A 28 19.42 19.97 17.14
N ALA A 29 20.12 19.01 17.77
CA ALA A 29 19.71 17.62 17.77
C ALA A 29 18.37 17.39 18.50
N VAL A 30 18.12 18.11 19.58
CA VAL A 30 16.85 18.06 20.31
C VAL A 30 15.71 18.64 19.47
N LEU A 31 15.95 19.75 18.77
CA LEU A 31 14.97 20.34 17.87
C LEU A 31 14.61 19.38 16.73
N ASP A 32 15.61 18.80 16.07
CA ASP A 32 15.38 17.85 14.97
C ASP A 32 14.66 16.59 15.45
N SER A 33 15.03 16.05 16.62
CA SER A 33 14.39 14.84 17.17
C SER A 33 12.96 15.07 17.63
N THR A 34 12.64 16.23 18.21
CA THR A 34 11.28 16.58 18.63
C THR A 34 10.38 16.92 17.45
N TYR A 35 10.93 17.58 16.42
CA TYR A 35 10.24 17.79 15.16
C TYR A 35 9.96 16.46 14.44
N ASP A 36 10.95 15.56 14.35
CA ASP A 36 10.76 14.25 13.73
C ASP A 36 9.74 13.40 14.48
N THR A 37 9.75 13.40 15.82
CA THR A 37 8.77 12.64 16.60
C THR A 37 7.35 13.18 16.40
N LEU A 38 7.17 14.50 16.41
CA LEU A 38 5.87 15.12 16.16
C LEU A 38 5.41 14.95 14.71
N TYR A 39 6.32 15.03 13.74
CA TYR A 39 6.02 14.75 12.33
C TYR A 39 5.59 13.31 12.13
N ARG A 40 6.30 12.36 12.77
CA ARG A 40 5.91 10.94 12.76
C ARG A 40 4.52 10.74 13.37
N LEU A 41 4.24 11.35 14.52
CA LEU A 41 2.92 11.28 15.14
C LEU A 41 1.83 11.89 14.24
N GLN A 42 2.08 13.04 13.60
CA GLN A 42 1.15 13.64 12.65
C GLN A 42 0.92 12.77 11.41
N THR A 43 1.97 12.12 10.88
CA THR A 43 1.82 11.16 9.77
C THR A 43 1.01 9.93 10.19
N MET A 44 1.16 9.48 11.43
CA MET A 44 0.37 8.38 12.00
C MET A 44 -1.10 8.78 12.22
N GLU A 45 -1.36 9.99 12.72
CA GLU A 45 -2.70 10.55 12.85
C GLU A 45 -3.37 10.79 11.48
N GLY A 46 -2.59 11.17 10.47
CA GLY A 46 -3.04 11.30 9.07
C GLY A 46 -3.38 9.96 8.41
N GLU A 47 -2.83 8.85 8.90
CA GLU A 47 -3.12 7.48 8.46
C GLU A 47 -4.30 6.84 9.24
N GLU A 48 -4.80 7.50 10.29
CA GLU A 48 -5.95 7.03 11.09
C GLU A 48 -7.32 7.20 10.40
N SER A 49 -7.34 7.66 9.13
CA SER A 49 -8.51 7.55 8.25
C SER A 49 -8.47 6.38 7.27
N THR A 50 -7.47 5.50 7.27
CA THR A 50 -7.64 4.14 6.72
C THR A 50 -6.58 3.14 7.21
N TYR A 51 -6.78 2.59 8.41
CA TYR A 51 -6.26 1.29 8.88
C TYR A 51 -4.81 0.92 8.45
N GLN A 52 -3.83 1.30 9.26
CA GLN A 52 -2.53 0.63 9.35
C GLN A 52 -2.37 -0.06 10.71
N ASP A 53 -2.68 -1.35 10.72
CA ASP A 53 -1.97 -2.31 11.55
C ASP A 53 -0.78 -2.81 10.72
N MET A 54 0.44 -2.43 11.11
CA MET A 54 1.60 -3.32 11.08
C MET A 54 2.79 -2.64 11.77
N GLY A 55 2.88 -2.88 13.07
CA GLY A 55 4.17 -3.13 13.68
C GLY A 55 4.64 -4.53 13.27
N LEU A 56 5.83 -4.63 12.68
CA LEU A 56 6.98 -5.36 13.21
C LEU A 56 7.94 -5.81 12.11
N GLN A 57 9.15 -5.28 12.27
CA GLN A 57 10.44 -5.76 11.81
C GLN A 57 10.55 -7.30 11.78
N GLY A 58 11.29 -7.78 10.77
CA GLY A 58 11.80 -9.14 10.75
C GLY A 58 12.74 -9.30 9.57
N SER A 59 14.02 -9.11 9.84
CA SER A 59 15.20 -9.62 9.12
C SER A 59 14.95 -10.36 7.81
N ALA A 60 15.65 -9.91 6.77
CA ALA A 60 15.86 -10.73 5.58
C ALA A 60 16.29 -12.16 5.95
N PRO A 61 15.61 -13.19 5.42
CA PRO A 61 16.28 -14.41 5.05
C PRO A 61 16.56 -14.38 3.54
N ALA A 62 17.66 -14.99 3.16
CA ALA A 62 18.11 -15.27 1.80
C ALA A 62 16.97 -15.63 0.81
N PRO A 63 17.18 -15.47 -0.51
CA PRO A 63 16.19 -15.78 -1.54
C PRO A 63 16.00 -17.30 -1.69
N SER A 64 15.50 -17.96 -0.64
CA SER A 64 14.82 -19.23 -0.81
C SER A 64 13.50 -18.89 -1.50
N ALA A 65 13.32 -19.39 -2.72
CA ALA A 65 12.13 -19.19 -3.52
C ALA A 65 10.91 -19.61 -2.69
N LEU A 66 10.27 -18.63 -2.03
CA LEU A 66 9.03 -18.87 -1.32
C LEU A 66 8.07 -19.44 -2.37
N PRO A 67 7.47 -20.62 -2.11
CA PRO A 67 6.52 -21.17 -3.05
C PRO A 67 5.42 -20.13 -3.26
N TRP A 68 5.12 -19.80 -4.51
CA TRP A 68 4.16 -18.74 -4.88
C TRP A 68 2.79 -18.87 -4.18
N LYS A 69 2.46 -20.07 -3.69
CA LYS A 69 1.26 -20.33 -2.87
C LYS A 69 1.27 -19.58 -1.53
N LYS A 70 2.45 -19.35 -0.94
CA LYS A 70 2.64 -18.65 0.34
C LYS A 70 2.70 -17.13 0.18
N SER A 71 3.05 -16.62 -1.01
CA SER A 71 3.08 -15.16 -1.25
C SER A 71 1.70 -14.54 -1.45
N ILE A 72 0.68 -15.34 -1.76
CA ILE A 72 -0.70 -14.87 -1.92
C ILE A 72 -1.50 -15.17 -0.65
N THR A 73 -1.71 -14.16 0.18
CA THR A 73 -2.53 -14.26 1.39
C THR A 73 -3.99 -13.84 1.12
N LYS A 74 -4.83 -13.90 2.16
CA LYS A 74 -6.25 -13.52 2.08
C LYS A 74 -6.42 -12.05 1.69
N HIS A 75 -5.59 -11.16 2.25
CA HIS A 75 -5.75 -9.71 2.15
C HIS A 75 -4.60 -9.02 1.39
N THR A 76 -3.45 -9.67 1.26
CA THR A 76 -2.24 -9.11 0.63
C THR A 76 -1.58 -10.13 -0.32
N ILE A 77 -0.69 -9.63 -1.17
CA ILE A 77 0.21 -10.39 -2.00
C ILE A 77 1.62 -9.81 -1.84
N THR A 78 2.57 -10.67 -1.51
CA THR A 78 3.98 -10.29 -1.32
C THR A 78 4.75 -10.47 -2.62
N CYS A 79 5.51 -9.46 -3.03
CA CYS A 79 6.39 -9.55 -4.19
C CYS A 79 7.59 -10.45 -3.87
N LEU A 80 7.86 -11.42 -4.74
CA LEU A 80 8.93 -12.40 -4.56
C LEU A 80 10.32 -11.85 -4.94
N GLU A 81 10.39 -10.65 -5.55
CA GLU A 81 11.66 -9.99 -5.90
C GLU A 81 12.14 -9.04 -4.80
N CYS A 82 11.22 -8.34 -4.13
CA CYS A 82 11.57 -7.28 -3.17
C CYS A 82 10.95 -7.44 -1.79
N GLY A 83 10.10 -8.45 -1.56
CA GLY A 83 9.46 -8.69 -0.26
C GLY A 83 8.34 -7.69 0.10
N ALA A 84 8.07 -6.70 -0.74
CA ALA A 84 7.02 -5.71 -0.47
C ALA A 84 5.61 -6.31 -0.58
N SER A 85 4.74 -5.94 0.36
CA SER A 85 3.36 -6.44 0.45
C SER A 85 2.38 -5.45 -0.18
N PHE A 86 1.58 -5.92 -1.14
CA PHE A 86 0.59 -5.13 -1.87
C PHE A 86 -0.79 -5.78 -1.83
N LYS A 87 -1.85 -5.04 -2.14
CA LYS A 87 -3.18 -5.66 -2.42
C LYS A 87 -3.20 -6.35 -3.79
N GLN A 88 -2.41 -5.86 -4.72
CA GLN A 88 -2.20 -6.39 -6.07
C GLN A 88 -0.80 -6.00 -6.57
N LEU A 89 -0.07 -6.93 -7.21
CA LEU A 89 1.12 -6.57 -7.99
C LEU A 89 0.69 -5.83 -9.26
N SER A 90 1.05 -4.55 -9.34
CA SER A 90 0.80 -3.73 -10.51
C SER A 90 1.87 -3.96 -11.58
N ARG A 91 1.50 -3.75 -12.85
CA ARG A 91 2.44 -3.80 -13.99
C ARG A 91 3.57 -2.80 -13.82
N ARG A 92 3.29 -1.62 -13.26
CA ARG A 92 4.28 -0.58 -12.95
C ARG A 92 5.33 -1.06 -11.96
N HIS A 93 4.91 -1.80 -10.92
CA HIS A 93 5.84 -2.37 -9.94
C HIS A 93 6.74 -3.43 -10.58
N LEU A 94 6.17 -4.35 -11.35
CA LEU A 94 6.95 -5.37 -12.08
C LEU A 94 7.95 -4.73 -13.05
N HIS A 95 7.54 -3.66 -13.74
CA HIS A 95 8.40 -2.97 -14.70
C HIS A 95 9.59 -2.28 -14.03
N ARG A 96 9.45 -1.81 -12.77
CA ARG A 96 10.57 -1.29 -11.98
C ARG A 96 11.63 -2.38 -11.70
N HIS A 97 11.22 -3.64 -11.68
CA HIS A 97 12.11 -4.79 -11.57
C HIS A 97 12.56 -5.33 -12.95
N GLY A 98 12.25 -4.64 -14.04
CA GLY A 98 12.56 -5.10 -15.40
C GLY A 98 11.76 -6.32 -15.85
N LEU A 99 10.66 -6.64 -15.15
CA LEU A 99 9.83 -7.82 -15.40
C LEU A 99 8.46 -7.40 -15.95
N ASP A 100 7.89 -8.25 -16.78
CA ASP A 100 6.47 -8.18 -17.11
C ASP A 100 5.71 -9.27 -16.37
N SER A 101 4.39 -9.12 -16.32
CA SER A 101 3.43 -10.03 -15.70
C SER A 101 3.66 -11.48 -16.12
N ARG A 102 3.96 -11.70 -17.41
CA ARG A 102 4.23 -13.03 -17.97
C ARG A 102 5.59 -13.56 -17.51
N SER A 103 6.63 -12.75 -17.63
CA SER A 103 8.00 -13.11 -17.24
C SER A 103 8.09 -13.43 -15.75
N TYR A 104 7.41 -12.64 -14.91
CA TYR A 104 7.31 -12.87 -13.47
C TYR A 104 6.64 -14.22 -13.17
N ARG A 105 5.55 -14.56 -13.85
CA ARG A 105 4.89 -15.86 -13.67
C ARG A 105 5.78 -17.04 -14.07
N ILE A 106 6.50 -16.93 -15.18
CA ILE A 106 7.43 -17.97 -15.66
C ILE A 106 8.58 -18.14 -14.65
N LYS A 107 9.17 -17.04 -14.19
CA LYS A 107 10.30 -17.04 -13.24
C LYS A 107 9.96 -17.75 -11.93
N TYR A 108 8.71 -17.59 -11.46
CA TYR A 108 8.26 -18.15 -10.18
C TYR A 108 7.32 -19.37 -10.31
N GLY A 109 7.14 -19.92 -11.51
CA GLY A 109 6.28 -21.08 -11.75
C GLY A 109 4.80 -20.86 -11.39
N ILE A 110 4.31 -19.62 -11.54
CA ILE A 110 2.93 -19.25 -11.26
C ILE A 110 2.05 -19.58 -12.47
N PRO A 111 0.90 -20.27 -12.30
CA PRO A 111 -0.04 -20.53 -13.40
C PRO A 111 -0.50 -19.24 -14.09
N SER A 112 -0.71 -19.27 -15.40
CA SER A 112 -1.17 -18.09 -16.17
C SER A 112 -2.54 -17.57 -15.73
N GLU A 113 -3.40 -18.45 -15.24
CA GLU A 113 -4.74 -18.13 -14.74
C GLU A 113 -4.73 -17.57 -13.31
N GLN A 114 -3.63 -17.71 -12.59
CA GLN A 114 -3.53 -17.25 -11.22
C GLN A 114 -3.38 -15.71 -11.18
N PRO A 115 -4.31 -14.99 -10.54
CA PRO A 115 -4.21 -13.55 -10.41
C PRO A 115 -3.07 -13.16 -9.47
N LEU A 116 -2.30 -12.13 -9.85
CA LEU A 116 -1.27 -11.51 -9.02
C LEU A 116 -1.89 -10.51 -8.03
N SER A 117 -2.97 -10.91 -7.35
CA SER A 117 -3.68 -10.10 -6.36
C SER A 117 -4.12 -10.95 -5.17
N ALA A 118 -4.38 -10.30 -4.03
CA ALA A 118 -4.92 -10.96 -2.85
C ALA A 118 -6.20 -11.75 -3.17
N ARG A 119 -6.45 -12.84 -2.41
CA ARG A 119 -7.64 -13.69 -2.61
C ARG A 119 -8.94 -12.90 -2.46
N ALA A 120 -9.01 -12.00 -1.48
CA ALA A 120 -10.17 -11.14 -1.27
C ALA A 120 -10.42 -10.17 -2.45
N ALA A 121 -9.36 -9.62 -3.04
CA ALA A 121 -9.49 -8.74 -4.21
C ALA A 121 -10.00 -9.52 -5.44
N THR A 122 -9.52 -10.74 -5.63
CA THR A 122 -10.00 -11.64 -6.69
C THR A 122 -11.46 -12.04 -6.48
N ALA A 123 -11.86 -12.36 -5.24
CA ALA A 123 -13.23 -12.70 -4.90
C ALA A 123 -14.19 -11.54 -5.15
N ARG A 124 -13.83 -10.32 -4.72
CA ARG A 124 -14.62 -9.10 -4.99
C ARG A 124 -14.82 -8.86 -6.49
N ARG A 125 -13.78 -9.04 -7.31
CA ARG A 125 -13.91 -8.91 -8.77
C ARG A 125 -14.82 -9.97 -9.39
N ARG A 126 -14.74 -11.22 -8.93
CA ARG A 126 -15.64 -12.28 -9.38
C ARG A 126 -17.10 -11.98 -9.04
N GLU A 127 -17.35 -11.41 -7.86
CA GLU A 127 -18.69 -11.01 -7.44
C GLU A 127 -19.22 -9.86 -8.31
N LEU A 128 -18.42 -8.82 -8.53
CA LEU A 128 -18.75 -7.71 -9.43
C LEU A 128 -19.00 -8.19 -10.87
N ALA A 129 -18.20 -9.14 -11.37
CA ALA A 129 -18.40 -9.70 -12.70
C ALA A 129 -19.68 -10.53 -12.84
N LYS A 130 -20.20 -11.10 -11.74
CA LYS A 130 -21.49 -11.79 -11.72
C LYS A 130 -22.67 -10.82 -11.62
N SER A 131 -22.51 -9.74 -10.84
CA SER A 131 -23.56 -8.73 -10.69
C SER A 131 -23.72 -7.87 -11.94
N ILE A 132 -22.62 -7.60 -12.64
CA ILE A 132 -22.65 -7.03 -13.98
C ILE A 132 -23.15 -8.14 -14.91
N ARG A 133 -24.37 -7.99 -15.48
CA ARG A 133 -24.97 -8.91 -16.47
C ARG A 133 -24.69 -8.40 -17.89
N PRO A 134 -23.49 -8.57 -18.45
CA PRO A 134 -23.10 -7.96 -19.73
C PRO A 134 -23.97 -8.44 -20.91
N TRP A 135 -24.60 -9.61 -20.81
CA TRP A 135 -25.53 -10.12 -21.83
C TRP A 135 -26.87 -9.37 -21.89
N GLU A 136 -27.26 -8.68 -20.82
CA GLU A 136 -28.48 -7.87 -20.77
C GLU A 136 -28.23 -6.49 -21.41
N ASN A 137 -27.09 -5.88 -21.09
CA ASN A 137 -26.66 -4.60 -21.68
C ASN A 137 -26.33 -4.74 -23.18
N ALA A 138 -25.81 -5.90 -23.61
CA ALA A 138 -25.58 -6.19 -25.03
C ALA A 138 -26.89 -6.36 -25.85
N ARG A 139 -27.99 -6.78 -25.22
CA ARG A 139 -29.32 -6.83 -25.86
C ARG A 139 -29.92 -5.43 -26.00
N ALA A 140 -29.75 -4.58 -24.98
CA ALA A 140 -30.20 -3.19 -24.99
C ALA A 140 -29.45 -2.31 -26.02
N SER A 141 -28.14 -2.52 -26.21
CA SER A 141 -27.37 -1.78 -27.22
C SER A 141 -27.66 -2.21 -28.66
N ARG A 142 -28.10 -3.47 -28.88
CA ARG A 142 -28.50 -3.94 -30.23
C ARG A 142 -29.88 -3.42 -30.64
N SER A 143 -30.83 -3.24 -29.71
CA SER A 143 -32.17 -2.74 -30.02
C SER A 143 -32.20 -1.22 -30.30
N SER A 144 -31.32 -0.44 -29.67
CA SER A 144 -31.20 1.01 -29.92
C SER A 144 -30.64 1.32 -31.31
N SER A 145 -29.69 0.53 -31.83
CA SER A 145 -29.16 0.74 -33.19
C SER A 145 -30.18 0.46 -34.31
N LYS A 146 -31.20 -0.37 -34.04
CA LYS A 146 -32.24 -0.73 -35.03
C LYS A 146 -33.33 0.34 -35.17
N ARG A 147 -33.52 1.20 -34.16
CA ARG A 147 -34.47 2.33 -34.19
C ARG A 147 -33.93 3.60 -34.84
N ALA A 148 -32.61 3.78 -34.88
CA ALA A 148 -31.97 4.97 -35.48
C ALA A 148 -31.78 4.86 -37.01
N ARG A 149 -32.20 3.76 -37.63
CA ARG A 149 -31.96 3.42 -39.04
C ARG A 149 -33.26 3.22 -39.85
N GLY A 150 -34.41 3.53 -39.26
CA GLY A 150 -35.74 3.42 -39.87
C GLY A 150 -36.40 4.77 -40.00
#